data_AF-A0A7R7DQU8-F1
#
_entry.id   AF-A0A7R7DQU8-F1
#
_cell.length_a   1.000
_cell.length_b   1.000
_cell.length_c   1.000
_cell.angle_alpha   90.00
_cell.angle_beta   90.00
_cell.angle_gamma   90.00
#
_symmetry.space_group_name_H-M   'P 1'
#
loop_
_entity.id
_entity.type
_entity.pdbx_description
1 polymer ?
#
loop_
_entity_poly.entity_id
_entity_poly.type
_entity_poly.pdbx_seq_one_letter_code
_entity_poly.pdbx_strand_id
1 'polypeptide(L)'
;MPAPVSILIAFGLIAGLAIVLRWTYGSDLTERRYHVSPNDDDPAVPTPDGPPLATPPVPDGTHEAIEPAAQDQVVDAPESADEGYGLLRTVLVTENKRQATLVREVLADAGIRSTVSAEGASSRVMVFVDQLDKARRLVG
;
A
#
# COMPACT_ATOMS: atom_id res chain seq x y z
N MET A 1 45.43 -28.25 -23.00
CA MET A 1 44.06 -28.38 -22.45
C MET A 1 43.84 -27.34 -21.36
N PRO A 2 43.47 -26.08 -21.69
CA PRO A 2 43.19 -25.06 -20.68
C PRO A 2 41.75 -25.22 -20.17
N ALA A 3 41.51 -26.19 -19.29
CA ALA A 3 40.21 -26.43 -18.67
C ALA A 3 39.87 -25.54 -17.44
N PRO A 4 40.82 -25.09 -16.58
CA PRO A 4 40.43 -24.46 -15.32
C PRO A 4 40.07 -22.98 -15.46
N VAL A 5 40.71 -22.25 -16.38
CA VAL A 5 40.50 -20.79 -16.54
C VAL A 5 39.09 -20.47 -17.06
N SER A 6 38.58 -21.26 -17.99
CA SER A 6 37.24 -21.09 -18.57
C SER A 6 36.13 -21.25 -17.52
N ILE A 7 36.32 -22.14 -16.54
CA ILE A 7 35.36 -22.34 -15.44
C ILE A 7 35.33 -21.12 -14.53
N LEU A 8 36.50 -20.56 -14.19
CA LEU A 8 36.58 -19.35 -13.36
C LEU A 8 35.92 -18.14 -14.04
N ILE A 9 36.09 -18.01 -15.36
CA ILE A 9 35.43 -16.94 -16.15
C ILE A 9 33.92 -17.15 -16.17
N ALA A 10 33.44 -18.38 -16.37
CA ALA A 10 32.01 -18.69 -16.36
C ALA A 10 31.35 -18.33 -15.02
N PHE A 11 31.98 -18.69 -13.89
CA PHE A 11 31.48 -18.32 -12.56
C PHE A 11 31.47 -16.80 -12.33
N GLY A 12 32.52 -16.09 -12.78
CA GLY A 12 32.57 -14.63 -12.72
C GLY A 12 31.44 -13.96 -13.51
N LEU A 13 31.16 -14.46 -14.71
CA LEU A 13 30.06 -13.96 -15.55
C LEU A 13 28.70 -14.24 -14.92
N ILE A 14 28.46 -15.44 -14.40
CA ILE A 14 27.19 -15.79 -13.76
C ILE A 14 26.95 -14.95 -12.50
N ALA A 15 27.97 -14.77 -11.66
CA ALA A 15 27.87 -13.95 -10.45
C ALA A 15 27.61 -12.47 -10.78
N GLY A 16 28.33 -11.92 -11.77
CA GLY A 16 28.12 -10.54 -12.23
C GLY A 16 26.73 -10.35 -12.85
N LEU A 17 26.29 -11.29 -13.69
CA LEU A 17 24.95 -11.28 -14.28
C LEU A 17 23.87 -11.34 -13.19
N ALA A 18 24.02 -12.22 -12.19
CA ALA A 18 23.07 -12.32 -11.07
C ALA A 18 23.03 -11.03 -10.23
N ILE A 19 24.14 -10.32 -10.08
CA ILE A 19 24.21 -9.03 -9.39
C ILE A 19 23.51 -7.92 -10.17
N VAL A 20 23.69 -7.87 -11.50
CA VAL A 20 22.97 -6.93 -12.36
C VAL A 20 21.48 -7.25 -12.38
N LEU A 21 21.11 -8.52 -12.55
CA LEU A 21 19.72 -8.98 -12.47
C LEU A 21 19.11 -8.65 -11.11
N ARG A 22 19.83 -8.84 -10.00
CA ARG A 22 19.36 -8.52 -8.65
C ARG A 22 19.11 -7.02 -8.46
N TRP A 23 19.88 -6.17 -9.11
CA TRP A 23 19.70 -4.72 -9.09
C TRP A 23 18.60 -4.27 -10.06
N THR A 24 18.58 -4.75 -11.30
CA THR A 24 17.58 -4.37 -12.31
C THR A 24 16.19 -4.91 -12.00
N TYR A 25 16.09 -6.02 -11.27
CA TYR A 25 14.81 -6.66 -10.98
C TYR A 25 14.20 -6.36 -9.60
N GLY A 26 14.93 -5.76 -8.64
CA GLY A 26 14.35 -5.42 -7.33
C GLY A 26 14.01 -6.66 -6.49
N SER A 27 14.73 -6.88 -5.40
CA SER A 27 14.55 -8.05 -4.53
C SER A 27 13.40 -7.88 -3.54
N ASP A 28 12.15 -7.73 -4.00
CA ASP A 28 10.96 -7.65 -3.14
C ASP A 28 10.32 -9.03 -2.88
N LEU A 29 11.13 -10.05 -2.57
CA LEU A 29 10.65 -11.41 -2.34
C LEU A 29 10.74 -11.89 -0.87
N THR A 30 10.95 -11.02 0.15
CA THR A 30 11.19 -11.59 1.51
C THR A 30 10.65 -10.86 2.76
N GLU A 31 10.36 -9.55 2.81
CA GLU A 31 10.22 -8.92 4.15
C GLU A 31 8.98 -8.04 4.36
N ARG A 32 7.85 -8.69 4.67
CA ARG A 32 6.83 -8.13 5.58
C ARG A 32 5.96 -9.23 6.17
N ARG A 33 6.61 -10.22 6.79
CA ARG A 33 6.00 -10.79 8.00
C ARG A 33 5.72 -9.59 8.91
N TYR A 34 4.46 -9.35 9.20
CA TYR A 34 4.08 -8.58 10.36
C TYR A 34 4.72 -9.27 11.56
N HIS A 35 5.81 -8.68 12.02
CA HIS A 35 6.29 -8.83 13.37
C HIS A 35 5.18 -8.24 14.26
N VAL A 36 4.27 -9.09 14.74
CA VAL A 36 3.43 -8.76 15.91
C VAL A 36 4.41 -8.36 17.00
N SER A 37 4.35 -7.10 17.42
CA SER A 37 5.05 -6.64 18.60
C SER A 37 4.32 -7.27 19.79
N PRO A 38 4.95 -8.13 20.60
CA PRO A 38 4.31 -8.78 21.76
C PRO A 38 4.07 -7.81 22.93
N ASN A 39 3.66 -6.57 22.64
CA ASN A 39 3.26 -5.58 23.65
C ASN A 39 1.75 -5.56 23.88
N ASP A 40 1.00 -6.53 23.33
CA ASP A 40 -0.42 -6.76 23.67
C ASP A 40 -0.59 -7.63 24.93
N ASP A 41 0.51 -8.02 25.60
CA ASP A 41 0.54 -8.76 26.87
C ASP A 41 0.98 -7.88 28.06
N ASP A 42 0.48 -6.65 28.20
CA ASP A 42 0.56 -5.91 29.47
C ASP A 42 -0.78 -6.04 30.24
N PRO A 43 -0.92 -7.02 31.16
CA PRO A 43 -2.09 -7.14 32.04
C PRO A 43 -2.04 -6.21 33.27
N ALA A 44 -1.13 -5.24 33.35
CA ALA A 44 -1.05 -4.35 34.51
C ALA A 44 -1.86 -3.07 34.28
N VAL A 45 -3.16 -3.15 34.52
CA VAL A 45 -3.93 -1.99 34.99
C VAL A 45 -3.49 -1.71 36.44
N PRO A 46 -3.00 -0.51 36.76
CA PRO A 46 -3.37 0.12 38.01
C PRO A 46 -4.36 1.23 37.68
N THR A 47 -5.63 1.01 38.03
CA THR A 47 -6.63 2.04 38.20
C THR A 47 -6.05 3.14 39.07
N PRO A 48 -5.86 4.39 38.57
CA PRO A 48 -5.75 5.52 39.47
C PRO A 48 -7.18 5.94 39.82
N ASP A 49 -7.65 5.51 41.00
CA ASP A 49 -8.71 6.19 41.72
C ASP A 49 -8.31 7.68 41.87
N GLY A 50 -8.89 8.53 41.03
CA GLY A 50 -8.69 9.98 41.06
C GLY A 50 -10.03 10.70 40.89
N PRO A 51 -10.34 11.73 41.71
CA PRO A 51 -11.62 12.46 41.63
C PRO A 51 -11.80 13.16 40.27
N PRO A 52 -13.05 13.42 39.83
CA PRO A 52 -13.30 14.05 38.53
C PRO A 52 -12.65 15.44 38.52
N LEU A 53 -11.64 15.62 37.67
CA LEU A 53 -11.08 16.93 37.36
C LEU A 53 -12.18 17.73 36.64
N ALA A 54 -12.51 18.87 37.24
CA ALA A 54 -13.56 19.79 36.83
C ALA A 54 -13.53 20.08 35.32
N THR A 55 -14.70 19.99 34.68
CA THR A 55 -14.95 20.52 33.34
C THR A 55 -14.72 22.03 33.37
N PRO A 56 -13.86 22.62 32.51
CA PRO A 56 -13.83 24.07 32.37
C PRO A 56 -15.20 24.56 31.83
N PRO A 57 -15.73 25.70 32.32
CA PRO A 57 -17.00 26.24 31.83
C PRO A 57 -16.84 26.66 30.37
N VAL A 58 -17.65 26.05 29.50
CA VAL A 58 -17.79 26.43 28.08
C VAL A 58 -18.39 27.84 28.01
N PRO A 59 -17.74 28.83 27.38
CA PRO A 59 -18.39 30.11 27.10
C PRO A 59 -19.41 29.91 25.97
N ASP A 60 -20.67 30.26 26.22
CA ASP A 60 -21.75 30.37 25.24
C ASP A 60 -21.35 31.39 24.15
N GLY A 61 -20.73 30.89 23.09
CA GLY A 61 -20.37 31.64 21.90
C GLY A 61 -21.52 31.60 20.92
N THR A 62 -22.31 32.66 20.93
CA THR A 62 -23.26 33.09 19.90
C THR A 62 -22.86 32.62 18.49
N HIS A 63 -23.64 31.72 17.90
CA HIS A 63 -23.58 31.39 16.47
C HIS A 63 -24.14 32.58 15.67
N GLU A 64 -23.35 33.64 15.48
CA GLU A 64 -23.67 34.67 14.50
C GLU A 64 -23.36 34.17 13.08
N ALA A 65 -24.44 33.91 12.36
CA ALA A 65 -24.66 34.21 10.95
C ALA A 65 -23.40 34.34 10.05
N ILE A 66 -23.13 33.28 9.27
CA ILE A 66 -22.44 33.40 7.99
C ILE A 66 -23.19 32.55 6.95
N GLU A 67 -24.26 33.12 6.38
CA GLU A 67 -24.62 32.86 4.97
C GLU A 67 -24.11 34.07 4.18
N PRO A 68 -23.30 33.86 3.13
CA PRO A 68 -23.95 33.77 1.82
C PRO A 68 -23.25 32.85 0.80
N ALA A 69 -24.09 32.19 0.01
CA ALA A 69 -24.01 32.01 -1.44
C ALA A 69 -22.63 31.92 -2.12
N ALA A 70 -22.32 30.73 -2.63
CA ALA A 70 -21.94 30.46 -4.02
C ALA A 70 -21.20 29.11 -4.10
N GLN A 71 -21.94 28.00 -4.08
CA GLN A 71 -21.39 26.72 -4.52
C GLN A 71 -21.90 26.48 -5.94
N ASP A 72 -21.21 27.12 -6.89
CA ASP A 72 -21.26 26.76 -8.31
C ASP A 72 -20.56 25.39 -8.43
N GLN A 73 -21.28 24.34 -8.04
CA GLN A 73 -20.78 22.97 -8.06
C GLN A 73 -21.04 22.38 -9.45
N VAL A 74 -20.27 22.85 -10.43
CA VAL A 74 -20.02 22.06 -11.64
C VAL A 74 -19.08 20.93 -11.24
N VAL A 75 -19.63 19.79 -10.84
CA VAL A 75 -18.87 18.54 -10.71
C VAL A 75 -19.67 17.42 -11.37
N ASP A 76 -19.70 17.46 -12.69
CA ASP A 76 -19.77 16.23 -13.49
C ASP A 76 -18.32 15.79 -13.73
N ALA A 77 -17.70 15.26 -12.68
CA ALA A 77 -16.45 14.54 -12.76
C ALA A 77 -16.74 13.15 -12.19
N PRO A 78 -16.46 12.06 -12.93
CA PRO A 78 -16.66 10.73 -12.38
C PRO A 78 -15.79 10.63 -11.13
N GLU A 79 -16.46 10.60 -9.98
CA GLU A 79 -15.91 10.38 -8.65
C GLU A 79 -14.91 9.24 -8.79
N SER A 80 -13.64 9.62 -8.82
CA SER A 80 -12.58 8.66 -8.99
C SER A 80 -12.51 7.99 -7.65
N ALA A 81 -13.07 6.78 -7.55
CA ALA A 81 -13.12 5.98 -6.31
C ALA A 81 -11.73 5.63 -5.72
N ASP A 82 -10.67 6.33 -6.13
CA ASP A 82 -9.25 6.22 -5.84
C ASP A 82 -8.69 7.44 -5.08
N GLU A 83 -9.53 8.38 -4.62
CA GLU A 83 -9.09 9.71 -4.16
C GLU A 83 -8.26 9.74 -2.87
N GLY A 84 -8.13 8.64 -2.13
CA GLY A 84 -7.34 8.58 -0.89
C GLY A 84 -5.86 8.18 -1.05
N TYR A 85 -5.45 7.65 -2.21
CA TYR A 85 -4.18 6.94 -2.33
C TYR A 85 -3.14 7.61 -3.24
N GLY A 86 -3.28 8.92 -3.47
CA GLY A 86 -2.28 9.79 -4.11
C GLY A 86 -1.78 9.29 -5.47
N LEU A 87 -0.70 8.49 -5.46
CA LEU A 87 -0.03 7.95 -6.64
C LEU A 87 -0.56 6.58 -7.08
N LEU A 88 -1.36 5.92 -6.24
CA LEU A 88 -1.90 4.60 -6.48
C LEU A 88 -3.29 4.72 -7.11
N ARG A 89 -3.51 3.96 -8.18
CA ARG A 89 -4.79 3.85 -8.90
C ARG A 89 -5.30 2.43 -8.79
N THR A 90 -6.62 2.27 -8.65
CA THR A 90 -7.22 0.95 -8.57
C THR A 90 -7.19 0.30 -9.93
N VAL A 91 -6.63 -0.91 -9.99
CA VAL A 91 -6.67 -1.76 -11.17
C VAL A 91 -7.86 -2.70 -11.11
N LEU A 92 -8.11 -3.25 -9.92
CA LEU A 92 -9.12 -4.27 -9.71
C LEU A 92 -9.70 -4.17 -8.29
N VAL A 93 -11.02 -4.34 -8.18
CA VAL A 93 -11.73 -4.59 -6.93
C VAL A 93 -12.18 -6.04 -6.93
N THR A 94 -11.96 -6.75 -5.83
CA THR A 94 -12.40 -8.15 -5.64
C THR A 94 -12.99 -8.29 -4.25
N GLU A 95 -13.91 -9.23 -4.06
CA GLU A 95 -14.52 -9.53 -2.76
C GLU A 95 -13.63 -10.43 -1.89
N ASN A 96 -12.51 -10.92 -2.44
CA ASN A 96 -11.70 -11.93 -1.78
C ASN A 96 -10.23 -11.54 -1.74
N LYS A 97 -9.69 -11.41 -0.52
CA LYS A 97 -8.27 -11.15 -0.28
C LYS A 97 -7.35 -12.15 -0.97
N ARG A 98 -7.74 -13.43 -1.10
CA ARG A 98 -6.94 -14.44 -1.81
C ARG A 98 -6.81 -14.10 -3.30
N GLN A 99 -7.89 -13.67 -3.94
CA GLN A 99 -7.86 -13.24 -5.34
C GLN A 99 -7.01 -11.98 -5.50
N ALA A 100 -7.13 -11.00 -4.59
CA ALA A 100 -6.30 -9.81 -4.62
C ALA A 100 -4.80 -10.14 -4.47
N THR A 101 -4.46 -11.11 -3.61
CA THR A 101 -3.07 -11.59 -3.45
C THR A 101 -2.57 -12.27 -4.72
N LEU A 102 -3.36 -13.13 -5.36
CA LEU A 102 -2.99 -13.78 -6.61
C LEU A 102 -2.75 -12.76 -7.73
N VAL A 103 -3.61 -11.75 -7.85
CA VAL A 103 -3.43 -10.67 -8.83
C VAL A 103 -2.20 -9.84 -8.52
N ARG A 104 -1.92 -9.55 -7.24
CA ARG A 104 -0.66 -8.91 -6.81
C ARG A 104 0.56 -9.73 -7.20
N GLU A 105 0.51 -11.06 -7.05
CA GLU A 105 1.61 -11.95 -7.45
C GLU A 105 1.83 -11.93 -8.97
N VAL A 106 0.76 -12.00 -9.75
CA VAL A 106 0.82 -11.90 -11.22
C VAL A 106 1.39 -10.54 -11.67
N LEU A 107 0.98 -9.45 -11.02
CA LEU A 107 1.53 -8.12 -11.29
C LEU A 107 3.00 -8.01 -10.87
N ALA A 108 3.38 -8.61 -9.74
CA ALA A 108 4.76 -8.62 -9.25
C ALA A 108 5.69 -9.41 -10.19
N ASP A 109 5.24 -10.53 -10.74
CA ASP A 109 5.97 -11.30 -11.77
C ASP A 109 6.22 -10.47 -13.03
N ALA A 110 5.27 -9.59 -13.38
CA ALA A 110 5.41 -8.62 -14.48
C ALA A 110 6.27 -7.39 -14.14
N GLY A 111 6.88 -7.35 -12.95
CA GLY A 111 7.67 -6.22 -12.44
C GLY A 111 6.83 -4.98 -12.10
N ILE A 112 5.53 -5.15 -11.87
CA ILE A 112 4.61 -4.06 -11.55
C ILE A 112 4.46 -3.97 -10.03
N ARG A 113 4.77 -2.80 -9.47
CA ARG A 113 4.61 -2.57 -8.02
C ARG A 113 3.14 -2.36 -7.72
N SER A 114 2.58 -3.30 -6.96
CA SER A 114 1.18 -3.30 -6.57
C SER A 114 1.01 -3.40 -5.05
N THR A 115 -0.01 -2.71 -4.54
CA THR A 115 -0.42 -2.72 -3.14
C THR A 115 -1.86 -3.22 -3.06
N VAL A 116 -2.13 -4.07 -2.08
CA VAL A 116 -3.49 -4.54 -1.79
C VAL A 116 -4.00 -3.80 -0.57
N SER A 117 -5.10 -3.07 -0.73
CA SER A 117 -5.84 -2.46 0.37
C SER A 117 -7.09 -3.29 0.64
N ALA A 118 -7.32 -3.67 1.89
CA ALA A 118 -8.56 -4.31 2.31
C ALA A 118 -9.51 -3.25 2.86
N GLU A 119 -10.70 -3.18 2.29
CA GLU A 119 -11.75 -2.23 2.63
C GLU A 119 -13.04 -3.03 2.91
N GLY A 120 -13.25 -3.35 4.19
CA GLY A 120 -14.38 -4.18 4.62
C GLY A 120 -14.38 -5.57 3.97
N ALA A 121 -15.44 -5.88 3.22
CA ALA A 121 -15.58 -7.15 2.49
C ALA A 121 -14.88 -7.15 1.12
N SER A 122 -14.34 -6.03 0.67
CA SER A 122 -13.70 -5.91 -0.63
C SER A 122 -12.21 -5.65 -0.47
N SER A 123 -11.41 -6.23 -1.36
CA SER A 123 -9.98 -6.01 -1.49
C SER A 123 -9.71 -5.31 -2.81
N ARG A 124 -9.01 -4.18 -2.75
CA ARG A 124 -8.56 -3.42 -3.93
C ARG A 124 -7.10 -3.69 -4.21
N VAL A 125 -6.81 -3.98 -5.47
CA VAL A 125 -5.45 -4.04 -6.01
C VAL A 125 -5.16 -2.72 -6.68
N MET A 126 -4.17 -2.01 -6.16
CA MET A 126 -3.76 -0.69 -6.64
C MET A 126 -2.33 -0.74 -7.16
N VAL A 127 -2.04 0.06 -8.18
CA VAL A 127 -0.70 0.19 -8.77
C VAL A 127 -0.34 1.66 -8.94
N PHE A 128 0.94 1.95 -9.08
CA PHE A 128 1.37 3.31 -9.39
C PHE A 128 0.81 3.78 -10.72
N VAL A 129 0.46 5.07 -10.79
CA VAL A 129 -0.13 5.70 -11.98
C VAL A 129 0.68 5.47 -13.26
N ASP A 130 2.01 5.49 -13.17
CA ASP A 130 2.94 5.23 -14.29
C ASP A 130 2.83 3.80 -14.86
N GLN A 131 2.34 2.85 -14.05
CA GLN A 131 2.23 1.43 -14.43
C GLN A 131 0.78 0.97 -14.64
N LEU A 132 -0.20 1.90 -14.57
CA LEU A 132 -1.62 1.57 -14.65
C LEU A 132 -2.01 0.94 -15.99
N ASP A 133 -1.56 1.50 -17.10
CA ASP A 133 -1.86 0.99 -18.44
C ASP A 133 -1.26 -0.42 -18.66
N LYS A 134 -0.05 -0.64 -18.14
CA LYS A 134 0.61 -1.96 -18.20
C LYS A 134 -0.15 -2.99 -17.37
N ALA A 135 -0.60 -2.61 -16.18
CA ALA A 135 -1.37 -3.48 -15.29
C ALA A 135 -2.74 -3.84 -15.87
N ARG A 136 -3.45 -2.87 -16.46
CA ARG A 136 -4.76 -3.10 -17.08
C ARG A 136 -4.69 -4.09 -18.24
N ARG A 137 -3.63 -4.05 -19.05
CA ARG A 137 -3.41 -5.02 -20.13
C ARG A 137 -3.16 -6.45 -19.65
N LEU A 138 -2.82 -6.63 -18.39
CA LEU A 138 -2.41 -7.91 -17.81
C LEU A 138 -3.54 -8.57 -17.00
N VAL A 139 -4.44 -7.75 -16.45
CA VAL A 139 -5.61 -8.18 -15.66
C VAL A 139 -6.89 -8.23 -16.51
N GLY A 140 -6.90 -7.56 -17.67
CA GLY A 140 -8.00 -7.55 -18.64
C GLY A 140 -7.98 -8.75 -19.59
#